data_AF-A0A951K8Q4-F1
#
_entry.id   AF-A0A951K8Q4-F1
#
_cell.length_a   1.000
_cell.length_b   1.000
_cell.length_c   1.000
_cell.angle_alpha   90.00
_cell.angle_beta   90.00
_cell.angle_gamma   90.00
#
_symmetry.space_group_name_H-M   'P 1'
#
loop_
_entity.id
_entity.type
_entity.pdbx_description
1 polymer ?
#
loop_
_entity_poly.entity_id
_entity_poly.type
_entity_poly.pdbx_seq_one_letter_code
_entity_poly.pdbx_strand_id
1 'polypeptide(L)'
;MSRWIGIAAVALVEVYVFHRYRWLGAEFHFWLHGLFGVALGVWLVTLVELARGTARRRVIAAGFVGHAYSIVPDVLFVGAGILHYLWMDVFALHIALHFIPAPLITMLAVYALALVGWGCAVTDHRIVAVLALAAVVIVTAAALALRAPLPTSLSEVRDTPGIALLCPVPELATASPR
;
A
#
# COMPACT_ATOMS: atom_id res chain seq x y z
N MET A 1 -21.84 0.08 19.79
CA MET A 1 -21.91 -0.08 18.31
C MET A 1 -21.58 -1.53 17.97
N SER A 2 -22.41 -2.23 17.18
CA SER A 2 -22.18 -3.66 16.91
C SER A 2 -20.94 -3.86 16.02
N ARG A 3 -20.18 -4.94 16.21
CA ARG A 3 -19.00 -5.25 15.38
C ARG A 3 -19.34 -5.34 13.89
N TRP A 4 -20.57 -5.76 13.59
CA TRP A 4 -21.10 -5.84 12.23
C TRP A 4 -21.26 -4.48 11.55
N ILE A 5 -21.65 -3.44 12.31
CA ILE A 5 -21.72 -2.06 11.77
C ILE A 5 -20.33 -1.59 11.35
N GLY A 6 -19.31 -1.87 12.16
CA GLY A 6 -17.92 -1.50 11.83
C GLY A 6 -17.40 -2.24 10.59
N ILE A 7 -17.65 -3.55 10.49
CA ILE A 7 -17.27 -4.36 9.31
C ILE A 7 -17.99 -3.86 8.06
N ALA A 8 -19.30 -3.62 8.14
CA ALA A 8 -20.07 -3.10 7.02
C ALA A 8 -19.58 -1.71 6.57
N ALA A 9 -19.26 -0.82 7.51
CA ALA A 9 -18.69 0.49 7.21
C ALA A 9 -17.34 0.37 6.49
N VAL A 10 -16.42 -0.48 6.99
CA VAL A 10 -15.14 -0.75 6.33
C VAL A 10 -15.36 -1.29 4.92
N ALA A 11 -16.22 -2.30 4.76
CA ALA A 11 -16.50 -2.88 3.45
C ALA A 11 -17.07 -1.85 2.46
N LEU A 12 -17.98 -0.98 2.90
CA LEU A 12 -18.54 0.09 2.07
C LEU A 12 -17.47 1.10 1.64
N VAL A 13 -16.57 1.48 2.55
CA VAL A 13 -15.45 2.38 2.24
C VAL A 13 -14.52 1.73 1.22
N GLU A 14 -14.14 0.48 1.42
CA GLU A 14 -13.27 -0.27 0.50
C GLU A 14 -13.89 -0.42 -0.89
N VAL A 15 -15.19 -0.74 -0.98
CA VAL A 15 -15.93 -0.82 -2.24
C VAL A 15 -15.96 0.54 -2.95
N TYR A 16 -16.23 1.62 -2.21
CA TYR A 16 -16.21 2.97 -2.77
C TYR A 16 -14.82 3.32 -3.31
N VAL A 17 -13.76 3.08 -2.53
CA VAL A 17 -12.37 3.35 -2.91
C VAL A 17 -11.99 2.55 -4.16
N PHE A 18 -12.31 1.25 -4.20
CA PHE A 18 -12.10 0.41 -5.38
C PHE A 18 -12.77 0.98 -6.63
N HIS A 19 -14.05 1.36 -6.53
CA HIS A 19 -14.77 1.96 -7.66
C HIS A 19 -14.18 3.30 -8.10
N ARG A 20 -13.66 4.11 -7.17
CA ARG A 20 -12.96 5.36 -7.51
C ARG A 20 -11.68 5.08 -8.29
N TYR A 21 -10.84 4.15 -7.85
CA TYR A 21 -9.64 3.75 -8.60
C TYR A 21 -9.98 3.18 -9.98
N ARG A 22 -10.99 2.30 -10.05
CA ARG A 22 -11.46 1.73 -11.33
C ARG A 22 -11.93 2.79 -12.30
N TRP A 23 -12.71 3.77 -11.84
CA TRP A 23 -13.18 4.88 -12.68
C TRP A 23 -12.02 5.72 -13.24
N LEU A 24 -10.92 5.83 -12.50
CA LEU A 24 -9.70 6.51 -12.93
C LEU A 24 -8.76 5.62 -13.78
N GLY A 25 -9.12 4.36 -14.06
CA GLY A 25 -8.23 3.41 -14.72
C GLY A 25 -7.04 2.96 -13.86
N ALA A 26 -7.07 3.24 -12.56
CA ALA A 26 -5.96 3.09 -11.63
C ALA A 26 -6.13 1.90 -10.65
N GLU A 27 -6.80 0.82 -11.07
CA GLU A 27 -7.04 -0.37 -10.24
C GLU A 27 -5.76 -0.97 -9.64
N PHE A 28 -4.64 -0.84 -10.36
CA PHE A 28 -3.32 -1.21 -9.88
C PHE A 28 -2.97 -0.57 -8.52
N HIS A 29 -3.30 0.71 -8.32
CA HIS A 29 -3.00 1.46 -7.09
C HIS A 29 -3.81 0.93 -5.91
N PHE A 30 -5.11 0.65 -6.14
CA PHE A 30 -5.94 0.02 -5.13
C PHE A 30 -5.31 -1.26 -4.60
N TRP A 31 -4.88 -2.16 -5.50
CA TRP A 31 -4.29 -3.42 -5.09
C TRP A 31 -2.91 -3.24 -4.46
N LEU A 32 -2.07 -2.36 -5.02
CA LEU A 32 -0.74 -2.11 -4.48
C LEU A 32 -0.80 -1.57 -3.05
N HIS A 33 -1.56 -0.49 -2.84
CA HIS A 33 -1.73 0.16 -1.55
C HIS A 33 -2.56 -0.68 -0.58
N GLY A 34 -3.54 -1.43 -1.09
CA GLY A 34 -4.28 -2.41 -0.32
C GLY A 34 -3.35 -3.48 0.26
N LEU A 35 -2.59 -4.16 -0.58
CA LEU A 35 -1.67 -5.21 -0.14
C LEU A 35 -0.59 -4.66 0.79
N PHE A 36 0.13 -3.61 0.37
CA PHE A 36 1.20 -3.02 1.18
C PHE A 36 0.68 -2.43 2.49
N GLY A 37 -0.36 -1.60 2.42
CA GLY A 37 -0.93 -0.91 3.57
C GLY A 37 -1.49 -1.89 4.59
N VAL A 38 -2.27 -2.89 4.16
CA VAL A 38 -2.75 -3.93 5.06
C VAL A 38 -1.57 -4.69 5.66
N ALA A 39 -0.58 -5.10 4.86
CA ALA A 39 0.61 -5.79 5.37
C ALA A 39 1.34 -4.98 6.45
N LEU A 40 1.53 -3.67 6.23
CA LEU A 40 2.16 -2.76 7.18
C LEU A 40 1.38 -2.69 8.50
N GLY A 41 0.06 -2.52 8.42
CA GLY A 41 -0.81 -2.48 9.60
C GLY A 41 -0.77 -3.78 10.41
N VAL A 42 -0.88 -4.92 9.72
CA VAL A 42 -0.77 -6.26 10.32
C VAL A 42 0.60 -6.49 10.94
N TRP A 43 1.68 -6.14 10.24
CA TRP A 43 3.05 -6.27 10.72
C TRP A 43 3.29 -5.45 11.99
N LEU A 44 2.90 -4.17 11.99
CA LEU A 44 3.06 -3.27 13.14
C LEU A 44 2.28 -3.76 14.37
N VAL A 45 1.00 -4.13 14.20
CA VAL A 45 0.20 -4.58 15.35
C VAL A 45 0.74 -5.90 15.90
N THR A 46 1.20 -6.80 15.04
CA THR A 46 1.78 -8.09 15.45
C THR A 46 3.07 -7.89 16.23
N LEU A 47 3.95 -6.97 15.80
CA LEU A 47 5.17 -6.63 16.55
C LEU A 47 4.85 -6.06 17.94
N VAL A 48 3.90 -5.12 18.03
CA VAL A 48 3.47 -4.54 19.31
C VAL A 48 2.90 -5.61 20.23
N GLU A 49 2.14 -6.54 19.68
CA GLU A 49 1.52 -7.65 20.41
C GLU A 49 2.55 -8.66 20.93
N LEU A 50 3.52 -9.05 20.09
CA LEU A 50 4.65 -9.90 20.49
C LEU A 50 5.48 -9.23 21.61
N ALA A 51 5.79 -7.94 21.47
CA ALA A 51 6.55 -7.18 22.46
C ALA A 51 5.83 -7.08 23.81
N ARG A 52 4.49 -7.03 23.80
CA ARG A 52 3.65 -7.01 25.01
C ARG A 52 3.36 -8.40 25.58
N GLY A 53 3.80 -9.47 24.91
CA GLY A 53 3.48 -10.84 25.30
C GLY A 53 1.99 -11.18 25.20
N THR A 54 1.20 -10.42 24.42
CA THR A 54 -0.24 -10.65 24.23
C THR A 54 -0.56 -10.73 22.74
N ALA A 55 -1.08 -11.85 22.26
CA ALA A 55 -1.62 -11.93 20.91
C ALA A 55 -3.12 -11.56 20.94
N ARG A 56 -3.50 -10.42 20.35
CA ARG A 56 -4.90 -9.95 20.34
C ARG A 56 -5.47 -10.00 18.92
N ARG A 57 -6.81 -10.00 18.83
CA ARG A 57 -7.55 -10.08 17.57
C ARG A 57 -7.87 -8.71 16.97
N ARG A 58 -6.90 -7.78 16.94
CA ARG A 58 -7.10 -6.41 16.40
C ARG A 58 -6.57 -6.23 14.96
N VAL A 59 -6.22 -7.33 14.31
CA VAL A 59 -5.60 -7.37 12.97
C VAL A 59 -6.43 -6.68 11.88
N ILE A 60 -7.75 -6.82 11.90
CA ILE A 60 -8.64 -6.22 10.87
C ILE A 60 -8.58 -4.69 10.93
N ALA A 61 -8.70 -4.13 12.13
CA ALA A 61 -8.64 -2.68 12.32
C ALA A 61 -7.26 -2.14 11.95
N ALA A 62 -6.19 -2.84 12.33
CA ALA A 62 -4.83 -2.46 11.98
C ALA A 62 -4.59 -2.51 10.47
N GLY A 63 -5.06 -3.56 9.79
CA GLY A 63 -4.99 -3.70 8.34
C GLY A 63 -5.72 -2.57 7.62
N PHE A 64 -6.94 -2.24 8.03
CA PHE A 64 -7.70 -1.12 7.47
C PHE A 64 -6.99 0.22 7.68
N VAL A 65 -6.48 0.49 8.90
CA VAL A 65 -5.71 1.72 9.17
C VAL A 65 -4.46 1.79 8.30
N GLY A 66 -3.77 0.66 8.09
CA GLY A 66 -2.61 0.59 7.21
C GLY A 66 -2.96 0.85 5.74
N HIS A 67 -4.08 0.31 5.24
CA HIS A 67 -4.57 0.63 3.89
C HIS A 67 -4.91 2.11 3.76
N ALA A 68 -5.71 2.64 4.69
CA ALA A 68 -6.09 4.05 4.73
C ALA A 68 -4.86 4.97 4.74
N TYR A 69 -3.83 4.61 5.51
CA TYR A 69 -2.54 5.32 5.51
C TYR A 69 -1.84 5.24 4.14
N SER A 70 -1.81 4.06 3.52
CA SER A 70 -1.10 3.85 2.25
C SER A 70 -1.71 4.61 1.07
N ILE A 71 -3.02 4.92 1.10
CA ILE A 71 -3.71 5.68 0.05
C ILE A 71 -3.72 7.19 0.29
N VAL A 72 -3.20 7.67 1.43
CA VAL A 72 -3.15 9.12 1.73
C VAL A 72 -2.46 9.91 0.61
N PRO A 73 -1.31 9.48 0.07
CA PRO A 73 -0.65 10.23 -1.00
C PRO A 73 -1.55 10.36 -2.24
N ASP A 74 -2.22 9.28 -2.67
CA ASP A 74 -3.16 9.32 -3.80
C ASP A 74 -4.29 10.33 -3.58
N VAL A 75 -4.85 10.38 -2.37
CA VAL A 75 -5.89 11.35 -2.01
C VAL A 75 -5.35 12.78 -2.08
N LEU A 76 -4.13 13.02 -1.60
CA LEU A 76 -3.50 14.34 -1.65
C LEU A 76 -3.18 14.77 -3.08
N PHE A 77 -2.66 13.85 -3.90
CA PHE A 77 -2.28 14.16 -5.27
C PHE A 77 -3.50 14.40 -6.17
N VAL A 78 -4.53 13.55 -6.06
CA VAL A 78 -5.76 13.69 -6.86
C VAL A 78 -6.65 14.82 -6.32
N GLY A 79 -6.78 14.94 -5.00
CA GLY A 79 -7.73 15.86 -4.37
C GLY A 79 -7.21 17.29 -4.23
N ALA A 80 -5.91 17.48 -4.00
CA ALA A 80 -5.32 18.81 -3.78
C ALA A 80 -4.47 19.30 -4.97
N GLY A 81 -4.39 18.53 -6.06
CA GLY A 81 -3.60 18.90 -7.25
C GLY A 81 -2.11 19.09 -6.93
N ILE A 82 -1.63 18.44 -5.87
CA ILE A 82 -0.27 18.61 -5.41
C ILE A 82 0.68 17.92 -6.40
N LEU A 83 1.65 18.70 -6.88
CA LEU A 83 2.68 18.20 -7.78
C LEU A 83 3.53 17.15 -7.05
N HIS A 84 3.47 15.92 -7.55
CA HIS A 84 4.20 14.76 -7.01
C HIS A 84 5.69 15.03 -6.80
N TYR A 85 6.33 15.79 -7.71
CA TYR A 85 7.76 16.06 -7.65
C TYR A 85 8.18 16.82 -6.38
N LEU A 86 7.29 17.63 -5.79
CA LEU A 86 7.59 18.42 -4.58
C LEU A 86 7.57 17.57 -3.31
N TRP A 87 6.96 16.38 -3.36
CA TRP A 87 6.75 15.52 -2.20
C TRP A 87 7.45 14.17 -2.36
N MET A 88 8.38 14.06 -3.32
CA MET A 88 9.08 12.81 -3.58
C MET A 88 9.88 12.33 -2.38
N ASP A 89 10.44 13.24 -1.57
CA ASP A 89 11.17 12.85 -0.37
C ASP A 89 10.23 12.38 0.76
N VAL A 90 9.08 13.03 0.91
CA VAL A 90 8.09 12.72 1.96
C VAL A 90 7.37 11.40 1.67
N PHE A 91 7.02 11.16 0.41
CA PHE A 91 6.34 9.97 -0.06
C PHE A 91 7.27 9.00 -0.79
N ALA A 92 8.58 9.08 -0.52
CA ALA A 92 9.61 8.30 -1.24
C ALA A 92 9.32 6.80 -1.24
N LEU A 93 8.89 6.25 -0.10
CA LEU A 93 8.52 4.85 0.01
C LEU A 93 7.29 4.54 -0.83
N HIS A 94 6.23 5.34 -0.71
CA HIS A 94 5.01 5.17 -1.49
C HIS A 94 5.34 5.15 -2.99
N ILE A 95 6.07 6.15 -3.47
CA ILE A 95 6.46 6.27 -4.88
C ILE A 95 7.33 5.07 -5.29
N ALA A 96 8.35 4.73 -4.51
CA ALA A 96 9.28 3.64 -4.82
C ALA A 96 8.59 2.28 -5.00
N LEU A 97 7.48 2.03 -4.30
CA LEU A 97 6.71 0.79 -4.43
C LEU A 97 6.14 0.59 -5.84
N HIS A 98 5.93 1.65 -6.62
CA HIS A 98 5.46 1.54 -8.01
C HIS A 98 6.57 1.08 -8.96
N PHE A 99 7.84 1.18 -8.55
CA PHE A 99 9.01 0.91 -9.39
C PHE A 99 9.73 -0.38 -9.04
N ILE A 100 9.26 -1.13 -8.04
CA ILE A 100 9.84 -2.43 -7.72
C ILE A 100 9.48 -3.47 -8.80
N PRO A 101 10.28 -4.54 -8.99
CA PRO A 101 9.92 -5.62 -9.88
C PRO A 101 8.62 -6.31 -9.45
N ALA A 102 7.75 -6.58 -10.43
CA ALA A 102 6.48 -7.29 -10.24
C ALA A 102 5.69 -6.82 -8.99
N PRO A 103 5.32 -5.53 -8.91
CA PRO A 103 4.92 -4.87 -7.66
C PRO A 103 3.75 -5.54 -6.93
N LEU A 104 2.71 -5.99 -7.66
CA LEU A 104 1.58 -6.70 -7.05
C LEU A 104 1.98 -8.07 -6.48
N ILE A 105 2.83 -8.82 -7.19
CA ILE A 105 3.29 -10.15 -6.73
C ILE A 105 4.16 -9.98 -5.49
N THR A 106 5.07 -8.99 -5.51
CA THR A 106 5.92 -8.67 -4.36
C THR A 106 5.09 -8.25 -3.16
N MET A 107 4.10 -7.37 -3.34
CA MET A 107 3.24 -6.95 -2.23
C MET A 107 2.29 -8.05 -1.75
N LEU A 108 1.86 -8.96 -2.62
CA LEU A 108 1.12 -10.16 -2.22
C LEU A 108 1.97 -11.07 -1.33
N ALA A 109 3.25 -11.26 -1.66
CA ALA A 109 4.18 -12.02 -0.83
C ALA A 109 4.40 -11.35 0.53
N VAL A 110 4.61 -10.02 0.54
CA VAL A 110 4.74 -9.23 1.78
C VAL A 110 3.49 -9.33 2.65
N TYR A 111 2.30 -9.22 2.06
CA TYR A 111 1.03 -9.39 2.75
C TYR A 111 0.88 -10.81 3.33
N ALA A 112 1.17 -11.84 2.55
CA ALA A 112 1.11 -13.22 3.01
C ALA A 112 2.07 -13.48 4.17
N LEU A 113 3.30 -12.97 4.11
CA LEU A 113 4.28 -13.07 5.21
C LEU A 113 3.81 -12.35 6.47
N ALA A 114 3.19 -11.18 6.35
CA ALA A 114 2.62 -10.47 7.49
C ALA A 114 1.47 -11.27 8.13
N LEU A 115 0.60 -11.89 7.32
CA LEU A 115 -0.46 -12.77 7.82
C LEU A 115 0.09 -14.04 8.48
N VAL A 116 1.14 -14.66 7.92
CA VAL A 116 1.82 -15.81 8.54
C VAL A 116 2.42 -15.39 9.88
N GLY A 117 3.08 -14.24 9.94
CA GLY A 117 3.63 -13.68 11.18
C GLY A 117 2.56 -13.51 12.26
N TRP A 118 1.43 -12.89 11.90
CA TRP A 118 0.28 -12.75 12.78
C TRP A 118 -0.32 -14.11 13.20
N GLY A 119 -0.54 -15.01 12.24
CA GLY A 119 -1.07 -16.36 12.48
C GLY A 119 -0.22 -17.15 13.47
N CYS A 120 1.10 -17.16 13.27
CA CYS A 120 2.03 -17.80 14.18
C CYS A 120 2.07 -17.12 15.57
N ALA A 121 1.91 -15.80 15.64
CA ALA A 121 1.85 -15.08 16.91
C ALA A 121 0.62 -15.47 17.73
N VAL A 122 -0.55 -15.64 17.09
CA VAL A 122 -1.80 -16.03 17.79
C VAL A 122 -1.86 -17.51 18.16
N THR A 123 -1.03 -18.37 17.56
CA THR A 123 -0.91 -19.79 17.90
C THR A 123 0.35 -20.11 18.71
N ASP A 124 0.95 -19.12 19.37
CA ASP A 124 2.14 -19.24 20.23
C ASP A 124 3.42 -19.78 19.55
N HIS A 125 3.51 -19.74 18.22
CA HIS A 125 4.73 -20.03 17.46
C HIS A 125 5.61 -18.79 17.30
N ARG A 126 6.03 -18.20 18.43
CA ARG A 126 6.70 -16.89 18.49
C ARG A 126 7.95 -16.76 17.62
N ILE A 127 8.80 -17.79 17.57
CA ILE A 127 10.02 -17.79 16.74
C ILE A 127 9.64 -17.67 15.26
N VAL A 128 8.69 -18.49 14.80
CA VAL A 128 8.23 -18.47 13.41
C VAL A 128 7.55 -17.14 13.08
N ALA A 129 6.80 -16.57 14.02
CA ALA A 129 6.21 -15.25 13.87
C ALA A 129 7.28 -14.18 13.62
N VAL A 130 8.34 -14.14 14.44
CA VAL A 130 9.45 -13.19 14.28
C VAL A 130 10.17 -13.39 12.94
N LEU A 131 10.42 -14.65 12.53
CA LEU A 131 11.06 -14.95 11.26
C LEU A 131 10.21 -14.47 10.06
N ALA A 132 8.90 -14.68 10.10
CA ALA A 132 7.98 -14.20 9.06
C ALA A 132 7.94 -12.66 8.99
N LEU A 133 7.92 -11.98 10.15
CA LEU A 133 7.96 -10.52 10.22
C LEU A 133 9.32 -9.95 9.77
N ALA A 134 10.42 -10.67 10.01
CA ALA A 134 11.74 -10.31 9.47
C ALA A 134 11.78 -10.50 7.95
N ALA A 135 11.17 -11.58 7.43
CA ALA A 135 11.06 -11.82 6.00
C ALA A 135 10.28 -10.71 5.28
N VAL A 136 9.23 -10.13 5.90
CA VAL A 136 8.55 -8.93 5.37
C VAL A 136 9.56 -7.80 5.10
N VAL A 137 10.44 -7.50 6.06
CA VAL A 137 11.45 -6.44 5.94
C VAL A 137 12.45 -6.78 4.85
N ILE A 138 12.96 -8.02 4.83
CA ILE A 138 13.97 -8.46 3.86
C ILE A 138 13.42 -8.40 2.43
N VAL A 139 12.22 -8.95 2.19
CA VAL A 139 11.59 -8.95 0.86
C VAL A 139 11.32 -7.51 0.39
N THR A 140 10.79 -6.67 1.28
CA THR A 140 10.53 -5.25 0.95
C THR A 140 11.82 -4.52 0.63
N ALA A 141 12.87 -4.68 1.45
CA ALA A 141 14.17 -4.03 1.24
C ALA A 141 14.85 -4.51 -0.04
N ALA A 142 14.83 -5.82 -0.33
CA ALA A 142 15.37 -6.38 -1.56
C ALA A 142 14.65 -5.86 -2.80
N ALA A 143 13.32 -5.79 -2.76
CA ALA A 143 12.52 -5.23 -3.84
C ALA A 143 12.82 -3.75 -4.08
N LEU A 144 12.97 -2.97 -3.01
CA LEU A 144 13.36 -1.57 -3.08
C LEU A 144 14.78 -1.39 -3.61
N ALA A 145 15.71 -2.29 -3.30
CA ALA A 145 17.08 -2.24 -3.85
C ALA A 145 17.11 -2.54 -5.35
N LEU A 146 16.15 -3.32 -5.85
CA LEU A 146 16.01 -3.69 -7.26
C LEU A 146 15.06 -2.77 -8.04
N ARG A 147 14.56 -1.69 -7.43
CA ARG A 147 13.63 -0.78 -8.07
C ARG A 147 14.26 -0.07 -9.27
N ALA A 148 13.46 0.22 -10.28
CA ALA A 148 13.87 1.11 -11.35
C ALA A 148 14.17 2.52 -10.81
N PRO A 149 15.05 3.30 -11.46
CA PRO A 149 15.32 4.68 -11.08
C PRO A 149 14.03 5.49 -10.98
N LEU A 150 13.93 6.33 -9.94
CA LEU A 150 12.82 7.27 -9.81
C LEU A 150 12.96 8.37 -10.88
N PRO A 151 11.86 8.80 -11.49
CA PRO A 151 11.92 9.97 -12.38
C PRO A 151 12.37 11.19 -11.58
N THR A 152 13.28 11.97 -12.15
CA THR A 152 13.81 13.19 -11.55
C THR A 152 13.21 14.46 -12.16
N SER A 153 12.41 14.32 -13.23
CA SER A 153 11.77 15.43 -13.95
C SER A 153 10.33 15.11 -14.37
N LEU A 154 9.53 16.16 -14.59
CA LEU A 154 8.14 16.04 -15.08
C LEU A 154 8.06 15.46 -16.51
N SER A 155 9.07 15.70 -17.34
CA SER A 155 9.17 15.09 -18.68
C SER A 155 9.34 13.58 -18.58
N GLU A 156 10.20 13.09 -17.70
CA GLU A 156 10.39 11.64 -17.47
C GLU A 156 9.11 10.97 -16.94
N VAL A 157 8.34 11.67 -16.11
CA VAL A 157 7.02 11.22 -15.63
C VAL A 157 6.02 11.06 -16.79
N ARG A 158 6.02 11.99 -17.75
CA ARG A 158 5.13 11.96 -18.94
C ARG A 158 5.51 10.84 -19.91
N ASP A 159 6.80 10.62 -20.11
CA ASP A 159 7.33 9.67 -21.10
C ASP A 159 7.39 8.24 -20.58
N THR A 160 7.13 8.02 -19.28
CA THR A 160 7.07 6.69 -18.68
C THR A 160 5.60 6.25 -18.54
N PRO A 161 5.06 5.40 -19.43
CA PRO A 161 3.64 5.03 -19.43
C PRO A 161 3.13 4.38 -18.14
N GLY A 162 4.01 3.76 -17.34
CA GLY A 162 3.67 3.26 -16.00
C GLY A 162 3.45 4.35 -14.95
N ILE A 163 4.02 5.55 -15.17
CA ILE A 163 3.95 6.72 -14.28
C ILE A 163 2.82 7.67 -14.69
N ALA A 164 2.47 7.73 -15.97
CA ALA A 164 1.35 8.54 -16.46
C ALA A 164 -0.02 8.15 -15.85
N LEU A 165 -0.13 6.92 -15.34
CA LEU A 165 -1.27 6.44 -14.53
C LEU A 165 -1.27 6.92 -13.07
N LEU A 166 -0.15 7.47 -12.57
CA LEU A 166 0.01 8.01 -11.20
C LEU A 166 -0.58 9.43 -11.06
N CYS A 167 -0.89 10.09 -12.18
CA CYS A 167 -1.43 11.43 -12.22
C CYS A 167 -2.27 11.62 -13.48
N PRO A 168 -3.62 11.61 -13.41
CA PRO A 168 -4.39 12.19 -14.49
C PRO A 168 -4.07 13.69 -14.52
N VAL A 169 -3.07 14.08 -15.30
CA VAL A 169 -2.81 15.49 -15.58
C VAL A 169 -3.99 15.97 -16.42
N PRO A 170 -4.83 16.91 -15.92
CA PRO A 170 -6.04 17.33 -16.64
C PRO A 170 -5.76 17.82 -18.07
N GLU A 171 -4.55 18.35 -18.32
CA GLU A 171 -4.09 18.80 -19.64
C GLU A 171 -3.94 17.67 -20.67
N LEU A 172 -3.77 16.41 -20.26
CA LEU A 172 -3.72 15.26 -21.17
C LEU A 172 -5.13 14.80 -21.62
N ALA A 173 -6.18 15.10 -20.84
CA ALA A 173 -7.56 14.83 -21.25
C ALA A 173 -8.04 15.76 -22.38
N THR A 174 -7.39 16.91 -22.56
CA THR A 174 -7.67 17.86 -23.65
C THR A 174 -6.81 17.62 -24.90
N ALA A 175 -5.81 16.74 -24.84
CA ALA A 175 -4.88 16.47 -25.93
C ALA A 175 -5.19 15.18 -26.72
N SER A 176 -6.38 14.58 -26.54
CA SER A 176 -6.84 13.53 -27.45
C SER A 176 -7.12 14.17 -28.82
N PRO A 177 -6.41 13.79 -29.89
CA PRO A 177 -6.85 14.16 -31.23
C PRO A 177 -8.17 13.45 -31.51
N ARG A 178 -9.13 14.19 -32.08
CA ARG A 178 -10.23 13.60 -32.83
C ARG A 178 -9.71 13.01 -34.13
#